data_AF-S9TG37-F1
#
_entry.id   AF-S9TG37-F1
#
_cell.length_a   1.000
_cell.length_b   1.000
_cell.length_c   1.000
_cell.angle_alpha   90.00
_cell.angle_beta   90.00
_cell.angle_gamma   90.00
#
_symmetry.space_group_name_H-M   'P 1'
#
loop_
_entity.id
_entity.type
_entity.pdbx_description
1 polymer ?
#
loop_
_entity_poly.entity_id
_entity_poly.type
_entity_poly.pdbx_seq_one_letter_code
_entity_poly.pdbx_strand_id
1 'polypeptide(L)'
;MFHYIARNSAPALVLIDPHGDVAEQVARWPELADGKRLVYIDPALSPGKTPVFNPLDIPDAERNPDDIAIVVKQLIEVFPELIDGLEFTAQMRTMIGACLTVLLHVPGSTLADLMEFMDDTKNARWLGIAGEVLAGSLYHDFFRREFTDKTMDISKRGVRMRLYEALQGNPAFFRMIAGKSSFSLEELLNRRAVVIFRLGRGDIGETTSNLIGKFIMARLKAFAFKQGRLPEADRIPVHVFVDECQNYLSESVEIILKEARKYGVHLTLAQQILGDGMSPDLLKAILGNTAVKITGKNALHTLKKIADETGADLDELQALSTGFFHIKAGSRKGIVVRMPSHRVKDKGAIKPEAWERLRDSQVVRYYRAPTSHRTAAAGASYQPLPVD
;
A
#
# COMPACT_ATOMS: atom_id res chain seq x y z
N MET A 1 -17.46 -0.77 6.35
CA MET A 1 -16.61 -0.10 7.35
C MET A 1 -17.29 0.11 8.70
N PHE A 2 -18.38 0.90 8.81
CA PHE A 2 -19.04 1.22 10.09
C PHE A 2 -19.25 0.03 11.04
N HIS A 3 -19.73 -1.10 10.53
CA HIS A 3 -19.91 -2.33 11.33
C HIS A 3 -18.63 -2.75 12.10
N TYR A 4 -17.46 -2.71 11.45
CA TYR A 4 -16.17 -3.09 12.04
C TYR A 4 -15.56 -2.01 12.96
N ILE A 5 -16.11 -0.80 12.93
CA ILE A 5 -15.70 0.27 13.83
C ILE A 5 -16.58 0.25 15.08
N ALA A 6 -17.89 0.18 14.88
CA ALA A 6 -18.87 0.36 15.95
C ALA A 6 -19.33 -0.94 16.64
N ARG A 7 -19.23 -2.10 15.98
CA ARG A 7 -19.84 -3.35 16.48
C ARG A 7 -18.89 -4.52 16.61
N ASN A 8 -17.87 -4.60 15.76
CA ASN A 8 -16.87 -5.66 15.80
C ASN A 8 -15.46 -5.08 15.65
N SER A 9 -14.77 -4.91 16.77
CA SER A 9 -13.41 -4.35 16.81
C SER A 9 -12.30 -5.40 16.63
N ALA A 10 -12.64 -6.67 16.39
CA ALA A 10 -11.67 -7.73 16.18
C ALA A 10 -10.77 -7.55 14.94
N PRO A 11 -11.24 -7.01 13.80
CA PRO A 11 -10.36 -6.81 12.65
C PRO A 11 -9.61 -5.47 12.67
N ALA A 12 -8.43 -5.46 12.05
CA ALA A 12 -7.77 -4.24 11.63
C ALA A 12 -8.46 -3.68 10.38
N LEU A 13 -8.46 -2.35 10.24
CA LEU A 13 -9.05 -1.67 9.10
C LEU A 13 -8.01 -0.80 8.43
N VAL A 14 -7.99 -0.82 7.09
CA VAL A 14 -7.22 0.12 6.28
C VAL A 14 -8.17 0.80 5.31
N LEU A 15 -8.12 2.12 5.24
CA LEU A 15 -8.81 2.91 4.23
C LEU A 15 -7.77 3.68 3.42
N ILE A 16 -7.78 3.53 2.10
CA ILE A 16 -6.95 4.30 1.17
C ILE A 16 -7.89 5.16 0.34
N ASP A 17 -7.74 6.47 0.45
CA ASP A 17 -8.59 7.45 -0.22
C ASP A 17 -7.71 8.52 -0.91
N PRO A 18 -7.66 8.54 -2.26
CA PRO A 18 -6.90 9.55 -3.01
C PRO A 18 -7.53 10.95 -2.98
N HIS A 19 -8.82 11.09 -2.70
CA HIS A 19 -9.51 12.39 -2.71
C HIS A 19 -9.55 13.01 -1.32
N GLY A 20 -9.72 12.17 -0.30
CA GLY A 20 -9.63 12.52 1.11
C GLY A 20 -10.96 12.77 1.81
N ASP A 21 -12.05 12.95 1.05
CA ASP A 21 -13.38 13.22 1.61
C ASP A 21 -13.88 12.06 2.48
N VAL A 22 -13.71 10.82 2.00
CA VAL A 22 -14.15 9.62 2.74
C VAL A 22 -13.25 9.41 3.95
N ALA A 23 -11.93 9.59 3.78
CA ALA A 23 -10.96 9.48 4.86
C ALA A 23 -11.26 10.45 6.00
N GLU A 24 -11.47 11.74 5.70
CA GLU A 24 -11.76 12.75 6.72
C GLU A 24 -13.11 12.48 7.41
N GLN A 25 -14.14 12.16 6.63
CA GLN A 25 -15.47 11.86 7.15
C GLN A 25 -15.44 10.68 8.13
N VAL A 26 -14.71 9.60 7.80
CA VAL A 26 -14.57 8.43 8.67
C VAL A 26 -13.73 8.76 9.90
N ALA A 27 -12.63 9.49 9.76
CA ALA A 27 -11.75 9.85 10.88
C ALA A 27 -12.48 10.67 11.96
N ARG A 28 -13.54 11.39 11.59
CA ARG A 28 -14.36 12.21 12.49
C ARG A 28 -15.55 11.46 13.10
N TRP A 29 -15.65 10.14 12.94
CA TRP A 29 -16.69 9.35 13.60
C TRP A 29 -16.49 9.30 15.13
N PRO A 30 -17.55 9.48 15.95
CA PRO A 30 -17.49 9.40 17.41
C PRO A 30 -16.88 8.11 17.96
N GLU A 31 -17.06 7.00 17.26
CA GLU A 31 -16.50 5.70 17.62
C GLU A 31 -14.97 5.66 17.56
N LEU A 32 -14.34 6.64 16.91
CA LEU A 32 -12.89 6.80 16.81
C LEU A 32 -12.35 7.99 17.63
N ALA A 33 -13.24 8.70 18.35
CA ALA A 33 -12.91 9.96 19.02
C ALA A 33 -11.88 9.81 20.15
N ASP A 34 -11.74 8.62 20.73
CA ASP A 34 -10.76 8.35 21.80
C ASP A 34 -9.31 8.26 21.26
N GLY A 35 -9.15 8.19 19.93
CA GLY A 35 -7.86 8.10 19.25
C GLY A 35 -7.03 6.85 19.59
N LYS A 36 -7.60 5.84 20.25
CA LYS A 36 -6.87 4.62 20.64
C LYS A 36 -6.64 3.70 19.45
N ARG A 37 -7.68 3.50 18.63
CA ARG A 37 -7.60 2.67 17.42
C ARG A 37 -7.27 3.48 16.17
N LEU A 38 -7.56 4.79 16.16
CA LEU A 38 -7.35 5.62 14.97
C LEU A 38 -5.87 5.89 14.73
N VAL A 39 -5.43 5.62 13.50
CA VAL A 39 -4.22 6.16 12.91
C VAL A 39 -4.60 6.90 11.64
N TYR A 40 -4.46 8.22 11.66
CA TYR A 40 -4.81 9.09 10.54
C TYR A 40 -3.53 9.60 9.87
N ILE A 41 -3.29 9.13 8.64
CA ILE A 41 -2.12 9.45 7.83
C ILE A 41 -2.56 10.34 6.68
N ASP A 42 -2.19 11.60 6.79
CA ASP A 42 -2.43 12.67 5.84
C ASP A 42 -1.12 13.48 5.69
N PRO A 43 -0.47 13.46 4.52
CA PRO A 43 0.80 14.17 4.29
C PRO A 43 0.71 15.69 4.48
N ALA A 44 -0.48 16.26 4.36
CA ALA A 44 -0.76 17.68 4.49
C ALA A 44 -1.33 18.06 5.88
N LEU A 45 -1.42 17.11 6.82
CA LEU A 45 -2.10 17.32 8.11
C LEU A 45 -1.52 18.46 8.94
N SER A 46 -0.20 18.63 8.93
CA SER A 46 0.52 19.55 9.80
C SER A 46 1.67 20.22 9.05
N PRO A 47 1.66 21.55 8.89
CA PRO A 47 2.77 22.28 8.28
C PRO A 47 4.09 21.98 8.98
N GLY A 48 5.15 21.73 8.20
CA GLY A 48 6.49 21.47 8.73
C GLY A 48 6.67 20.10 9.38
N LYS A 49 5.68 19.20 9.30
CA LYS A 49 5.80 17.80 9.71
C LYS A 49 5.23 16.88 8.64
N THR A 50 5.68 15.63 8.61
CA THR A 50 5.26 14.66 7.61
C THR A 50 5.20 13.25 8.23
N PRO A 51 4.23 12.42 7.84
CA PRO A 51 4.25 11.01 8.17
C PRO A 51 5.23 10.31 7.22
N VAL A 52 6.19 9.60 7.79
CA VAL A 52 7.18 8.84 7.04
C VAL A 52 6.78 7.37 7.00
N PHE A 53 6.65 6.83 5.80
CA PHE A 53 6.45 5.43 5.44
C PHE A 53 7.53 5.02 4.44
N ASN A 54 8.65 4.54 4.98
CA ASN A 54 9.70 3.95 4.16
C ASN A 54 9.33 2.49 3.85
N PRO A 55 9.14 2.11 2.57
CA PRO A 55 8.74 0.76 2.19
C PRO A 55 9.80 -0.31 2.53
N LEU A 56 11.05 0.10 2.78
CA LEU A 56 12.16 -0.78 3.19
C LEU A 56 12.34 -0.85 4.71
N ASP A 57 11.55 -0.10 5.48
CA ASP A 57 11.60 -0.16 6.94
C ASP A 57 10.69 -1.31 7.43
N ILE A 58 11.33 -2.44 7.72
CA ILE A 58 10.69 -3.63 8.29
C ILE A 58 11.17 -3.84 9.73
N PRO A 59 10.33 -4.43 10.61
CA PRO A 59 10.73 -4.77 11.98
C PRO A 59 11.96 -5.68 11.99
N ASP A 60 12.84 -5.52 12.98
CA ASP A 60 14.08 -6.31 13.06
C ASP A 60 13.81 -7.82 13.18
N ALA A 61 12.72 -8.22 13.87
CA ALA A 61 12.29 -9.61 13.95
C ALA A 61 11.93 -10.23 12.58
N GLU A 62 11.64 -9.40 11.59
CA GLU A 62 11.27 -9.79 10.22
C GLU A 62 12.44 -9.65 9.24
N ARG A 63 13.64 -9.24 9.70
CA ARG A 63 14.87 -9.16 8.87
C ARG A 63 15.55 -10.52 8.74
N ASN A 64 14.77 -11.55 8.41
CA ASN A 64 15.24 -12.88 8.04
C ASN A 64 15.06 -13.11 6.53
N PRO A 65 15.82 -14.03 5.90
CA PRO A 65 15.79 -14.23 4.45
C PRO A 65 14.40 -14.50 3.86
N ASP A 66 13.57 -15.28 4.55
CA ASP A 66 12.25 -15.69 4.08
C ASP A 66 11.23 -14.55 4.07
N ASP A 67 11.27 -13.67 5.07
CA ASP A 67 10.41 -12.49 5.15
C ASP A 67 10.90 -11.38 4.23
N ILE A 68 12.21 -11.19 4.12
CA ILE A 68 12.82 -10.27 3.15
C ILE A 68 12.41 -10.66 1.74
N ALA A 69 12.49 -11.93 1.36
CA ALA A 69 12.09 -12.40 0.03
C ALA A 69 10.61 -12.09 -0.28
N ILE A 70 9.71 -12.25 0.70
CA ILE A 70 8.29 -11.86 0.54
C ILE A 70 8.17 -10.37 0.26
N VAL A 71 8.84 -9.53 1.05
CA VAL A 71 8.76 -8.07 0.93
C VAL A 71 9.35 -7.62 -0.41
N VAL A 72 10.54 -8.08 -0.79
CA VAL A 72 11.19 -7.79 -2.07
C VAL A 72 10.26 -8.10 -3.24
N LYS A 73 9.64 -9.30 -3.24
CA LYS A 73 8.72 -9.71 -4.30
C LYS A 73 7.56 -8.73 -4.46
N GLN A 74 7.02 -8.18 -3.37
CA GLN A 74 5.91 -7.22 -3.47
C GLN A 74 6.37 -5.82 -3.87
N LEU A 75 7.53 -5.39 -3.38
CA LEU A 75 8.07 -4.07 -3.70
C LEU A 75 8.45 -3.95 -5.17
N ILE A 76 9.03 -5.00 -5.76
CA ILE A 76 9.36 -5.04 -7.20
C ILE A 76 8.15 -4.72 -8.08
N GLU A 77 6.94 -5.15 -7.71
CA GLU A 77 5.74 -4.90 -8.51
C GLU A 77 5.31 -3.42 -8.53
N VAL A 78 5.88 -2.58 -7.67
CA VAL A 78 5.67 -1.12 -7.69
C VAL A 78 6.64 -0.44 -8.67
N PHE A 79 7.77 -1.07 -9.03
CA PHE A 79 8.80 -0.45 -9.85
C PHE A 79 8.38 -0.08 -11.27
N PRO A 80 7.54 -0.85 -12.00
CA PRO A 80 7.07 -0.42 -13.32
C PRO A 80 6.49 1.00 -13.33
N GLU A 81 5.77 1.38 -12.26
CA GLU A 81 5.25 2.73 -12.09
C GLU A 81 6.33 3.73 -11.64
N LEU A 82 7.19 3.30 -10.71
CA LEU A 82 8.23 4.18 -10.16
C LEU A 82 9.25 4.60 -11.22
N ILE A 83 9.52 3.71 -12.19
CA ILE A 83 10.45 3.95 -13.29
C ILE A 83 9.73 4.20 -14.62
N ASP A 84 8.50 4.72 -14.56
CA ASP A 84 7.65 4.99 -15.73
C ASP A 84 8.41 5.65 -16.89
N GLY A 85 8.03 5.29 -18.11
CA GLY A 85 8.74 5.66 -19.34
C GLY A 85 10.08 4.93 -19.54
N LEU A 86 10.29 3.80 -18.85
CA LEU A 86 11.25 2.77 -19.20
C LEU A 86 10.53 1.43 -19.35
N GLU A 87 10.91 0.63 -20.34
CA GLU A 87 10.48 -0.75 -20.39
C GLU A 87 11.08 -1.52 -19.21
N PHE A 88 10.22 -2.05 -18.33
CA PHE A 88 10.69 -2.79 -17.16
C PHE A 88 11.10 -4.22 -17.52
N THR A 89 12.38 -4.39 -17.85
CA THR A 89 12.91 -5.67 -18.34
C THR A 89 13.14 -6.71 -17.23
N ALA A 90 13.24 -7.99 -17.60
CA ALA A 90 13.62 -9.07 -16.68
C ALA A 90 14.99 -8.83 -16.02
N GLN A 91 15.93 -8.20 -16.74
CA GLN A 91 17.24 -7.80 -16.21
C GLN A 91 17.07 -6.74 -15.10
N MET A 92 16.27 -5.69 -15.34
CA MET A 92 15.98 -4.67 -14.33
C MET A 92 15.29 -5.27 -13.10
N ARG A 93 14.30 -6.15 -13.32
CA ARG A 93 13.61 -6.88 -12.25
C ARG A 93 14.58 -7.66 -11.36
N THR A 94 15.50 -8.40 -11.97
CA THR A 94 16.51 -9.21 -11.25
C THR A 94 17.48 -8.30 -10.48
N MET A 95 17.99 -7.27 -11.13
CA MET A 95 18.92 -6.30 -10.55
C MET A 95 18.31 -5.57 -9.35
N ILE A 96 17.11 -5.01 -9.51
CA ILE A 96 16.39 -4.31 -8.44
C ILE A 96 16.07 -5.28 -7.31
N GLY A 97 15.61 -6.50 -7.60
CA GLY A 97 15.36 -7.50 -6.57
C GLY A 97 16.58 -7.87 -5.74
N ALA A 98 17.73 -8.08 -6.39
CA ALA A 98 18.99 -8.33 -5.70
C ALA A 98 19.37 -7.16 -4.79
N CYS A 99 19.28 -5.92 -5.29
CA CYS A 99 19.64 -4.73 -4.52
C CYS A 99 18.67 -4.50 -3.34
N LEU A 100 17.36 -4.63 -3.55
CA LEU A 100 16.37 -4.52 -2.47
C LEU A 100 16.59 -5.57 -1.39
N THR A 101 17.00 -6.79 -1.76
CA THR A 101 17.32 -7.85 -0.81
C THR A 101 18.45 -7.40 0.12
N VAL A 102 19.54 -6.86 -0.42
CA VAL A 102 20.65 -6.32 0.38
C VAL A 102 20.18 -5.16 1.26
N LEU A 103 19.44 -4.20 0.71
CA LEU A 103 18.96 -3.03 1.45
C LEU A 103 18.05 -3.43 2.62
N LEU A 104 17.21 -4.45 2.47
CA LEU A 104 16.33 -4.93 3.55
C LEU A 104 17.09 -5.66 4.67
N HIS A 105 18.31 -6.13 4.44
CA HIS A 105 19.19 -6.62 5.52
C HIS A 105 19.79 -5.48 6.35
N VAL A 106 19.77 -4.25 5.84
CA VAL A 106 20.41 -3.09 6.50
C VAL A 106 19.34 -2.19 7.14
N PRO A 107 19.31 -2.06 8.48
CA PRO A 107 18.39 -1.16 9.14
C PRO A 107 18.56 0.30 8.70
N GLY A 108 17.43 0.96 8.42
CA GLY A 108 17.40 2.36 8.01
C GLY A 108 17.70 2.61 6.53
N SER A 109 17.90 1.58 5.70
CA SER A 109 17.98 1.74 4.24
C SER A 109 16.66 2.25 3.64
N THR A 110 16.77 2.99 2.55
CA THR A 110 15.70 3.73 1.87
C THR A 110 15.83 3.59 0.35
N LEU A 111 14.84 4.08 -0.42
CA LEU A 111 14.96 4.12 -1.88
C LEU A 111 16.08 5.06 -2.38
N ALA A 112 16.53 6.02 -1.55
CA ALA A 112 17.71 6.83 -1.88
C ALA A 112 19.00 6.00 -1.86
N ASP A 113 19.06 4.96 -1.01
CA ASP A 113 20.18 4.02 -1.00
C ASP A 113 20.20 3.14 -2.25
N LEU A 114 19.03 2.77 -2.78
CA LEU A 114 18.94 2.07 -4.07
C LEU A 114 19.53 2.92 -5.21
N MET A 115 19.23 4.22 -5.22
CA MET A 115 19.79 5.15 -6.22
C MET A 115 21.32 5.21 -6.16
N GLU A 116 21.91 5.19 -4.95
CA GLU A 116 23.37 5.09 -4.77
C GLU A 116 23.92 3.73 -5.19
N PHE A 117 23.18 2.65 -4.93
CA PHE A 117 23.57 1.30 -5.33
C PHE A 117 23.70 1.18 -6.86
N MET A 118 22.86 1.90 -7.61
CA MET A 118 22.95 1.99 -9.08
C MET A 118 24.11 2.87 -9.59
N ASP A 119 24.91 3.47 -8.72
CA ASP A 119 26.07 4.30 -9.08
C ASP A 119 27.38 3.56 -8.78
N ASP A 120 28.04 3.04 -9.82
CA ASP A 120 29.30 2.29 -9.69
C ASP A 120 30.44 3.11 -9.09
N THR A 121 30.33 4.44 -9.07
CA THR A 121 31.31 5.31 -8.39
C THR A 121 31.07 5.41 -6.88
N LYS A 122 29.93 4.92 -6.37
CA LYS A 122 29.51 5.07 -4.97
C LYS A 122 29.03 3.79 -4.30
N ASN A 123 28.84 2.70 -5.06
CA ASN A 123 28.21 1.48 -4.56
C ASN A 123 29.16 0.47 -3.87
N ALA A 124 30.45 0.79 -3.72
CA ALA A 124 31.44 -0.11 -3.13
C ALA A 124 31.02 -0.64 -1.73
N ARG A 125 30.44 0.23 -0.89
CA ARG A 125 29.86 -0.17 0.41
C ARG A 125 28.78 -1.24 0.24
N TRP A 126 27.86 -1.03 -0.69
CA TRP A 126 26.73 -1.93 -0.93
C TRP A 126 27.17 -3.28 -1.49
N LEU A 127 28.20 -3.30 -2.34
CA LEU A 127 28.81 -4.53 -2.83
C LEU A 127 29.51 -5.32 -1.72
N GLY A 128 30.18 -4.63 -0.79
CA GLY A 128 30.76 -5.27 0.41
C GLY A 128 29.70 -5.94 1.27
N ILE A 129 28.62 -5.20 1.59
CA ILE A 129 27.48 -5.75 2.37
C ILE A 129 26.82 -6.90 1.61
N ALA A 130 26.62 -6.80 0.30
CA ALA A 130 26.08 -7.89 -0.51
C ALA A 130 26.95 -9.15 -0.43
N GLY A 131 28.27 -8.99 -0.40
CA GLY A 131 29.23 -10.08 -0.21
C GLY A 131 29.02 -10.83 1.11
N GLU A 132 28.70 -10.11 2.18
CA GLU A 132 28.47 -10.66 3.53
C GLU A 132 27.08 -11.27 3.66
N VAL A 133 26.02 -10.49 3.41
CA VAL A 133 24.63 -10.90 3.74
C VAL A 133 24.06 -11.91 2.76
N LEU A 134 24.64 -12.04 1.56
CA LEU A 134 24.20 -12.97 0.53
C LEU A 134 25.21 -14.09 0.26
N ALA A 135 26.22 -14.25 1.12
CA ALA A 135 27.28 -15.25 0.96
C ALA A 135 26.69 -16.65 0.64
N GLY A 136 27.18 -17.28 -0.42
CA GLY A 136 26.73 -18.59 -0.86
C GLY A 136 25.38 -18.64 -1.61
N SER A 137 24.71 -17.50 -1.82
CA SER A 137 23.50 -17.43 -2.64
C SER A 137 23.81 -17.16 -4.12
N LEU A 138 22.84 -17.44 -5.00
CA LEU A 138 22.93 -17.07 -6.42
C LEU A 138 23.07 -15.56 -6.63
N TYR A 139 22.54 -14.73 -5.72
CA TYR A 139 22.72 -13.28 -5.80
C TYR A 139 24.15 -12.84 -5.49
N HIS A 140 24.90 -13.57 -4.66
CA HIS A 140 26.31 -13.28 -4.45
C HIS A 140 27.12 -13.46 -5.75
N ASP A 141 26.84 -14.51 -6.52
CA ASP A 141 27.47 -14.71 -7.82
C ASP A 141 27.03 -13.66 -8.85
N PHE A 142 25.75 -13.29 -8.85
CA PHE A 142 25.23 -12.18 -9.65
C PHE A 142 25.99 -10.87 -9.37
N PHE A 143 26.20 -10.50 -8.10
CA PHE A 143 26.92 -9.27 -7.77
C PHE A 143 28.40 -9.29 -8.18
N ARG A 144 29.05 -10.46 -8.15
CA ARG A 144 30.46 -10.61 -8.54
C ARG A 144 30.70 -10.64 -10.04
N ARG A 145 29.69 -11.00 -10.84
CA ARG A 145 29.84 -11.23 -12.28
C ARG A 145 28.99 -10.25 -13.08
N GLU A 146 27.67 -10.40 -12.97
CA GLU A 146 26.69 -9.75 -13.83
C GLU A 146 26.45 -8.28 -13.44
N PHE A 147 26.36 -7.99 -12.13
CA PHE A 147 26.03 -6.65 -11.67
C PHE A 147 27.13 -5.65 -12.03
N THR A 148 28.40 -6.03 -11.92
CA THR A 148 29.56 -5.16 -12.25
C THR A 148 29.92 -5.16 -13.74
N ASP A 149 29.24 -5.97 -14.54
CA ASP A 149 29.48 -6.02 -15.98
C ASP A 149 28.91 -4.78 -16.69
N LYS A 150 29.62 -4.31 -17.73
CA LYS A 150 29.24 -3.11 -18.50
C LYS A 150 27.90 -3.24 -19.20
N THR A 151 27.44 -4.46 -19.47
CA THR A 151 26.09 -4.70 -20.03
C THR A 151 24.98 -4.24 -19.10
N MET A 152 25.26 -4.04 -17.80
CA MET A 152 24.30 -3.53 -16.82
C MET A 152 24.23 -1.99 -16.76
N ASP A 153 25.20 -1.28 -17.33
CA ASP A 153 25.36 0.18 -17.19
C ASP A 153 24.13 0.95 -17.65
N ILE A 154 23.53 0.54 -18.77
CA ILE A 154 22.33 1.18 -19.33
C ILE A 154 21.14 1.02 -18.36
N SER A 155 20.93 -0.19 -17.85
CA SER A 155 19.84 -0.49 -16.92
C SER A 155 20.03 0.24 -15.58
N LYS A 156 21.24 0.21 -15.01
CA LYS A 156 21.57 0.97 -13.78
C LYS A 156 21.32 2.45 -13.96
N ARG A 157 21.84 3.03 -15.05
CA ARG A 157 21.68 4.46 -15.34
C ARG A 157 20.21 4.82 -15.51
N GLY A 158 19.44 4.01 -16.24
CA GLY A 158 18.00 4.21 -16.43
C GLY A 158 17.24 4.24 -15.10
N VAL A 159 17.41 3.17 -14.29
CA VAL A 159 16.78 3.08 -12.97
C VAL A 159 17.21 4.25 -12.07
N ARG A 160 18.50 4.58 -12.04
CA ARG A 160 19.03 5.70 -11.24
C ARG A 160 18.40 7.04 -11.63
N MET A 161 18.26 7.32 -12.93
CA MET A 161 17.69 8.59 -13.40
C MET A 161 16.21 8.70 -13.04
N ARG A 162 15.44 7.61 -13.13
CA ARG A 162 14.04 7.60 -12.72
C ARG A 162 13.85 7.71 -11.21
N LEU A 163 14.70 7.03 -10.42
CA LEU A 163 14.74 7.23 -8.98
C LEU A 163 15.08 8.68 -8.62
N TYR A 164 16.04 9.29 -9.34
CA TYR A 164 16.39 10.69 -9.15
C TYR A 164 15.20 11.61 -9.44
N GLU A 165 14.50 11.40 -10.56
CA GLU A 165 13.30 12.16 -10.93
C GLU A 165 12.19 12.01 -9.88
N ALA A 166 11.90 10.78 -9.44
CA ALA A 166 10.87 10.51 -8.43
C ALA A 166 11.22 11.11 -7.06
N LEU A 167 12.49 11.01 -6.63
CA LEU A 167 12.92 11.48 -5.31
C LEU A 167 13.18 12.99 -5.27
N GLN A 168 13.74 13.60 -6.32
CA GLN A 168 14.06 15.03 -6.33
C GLN A 168 12.95 15.89 -6.93
N GLY A 169 12.28 15.39 -7.97
CA GLY A 169 11.17 16.08 -8.62
C GLY A 169 9.91 16.17 -7.75
N ASN A 170 9.88 15.44 -6.64
CA ASN A 170 8.72 15.32 -5.79
C ASN A 170 9.06 15.40 -4.29
N PRO A 171 9.17 16.62 -3.74
CA PRO A 171 9.53 16.82 -2.33
C PRO A 171 8.57 16.15 -1.35
N ALA A 172 7.28 16.03 -1.68
CA ALA A 172 6.30 15.35 -0.83
C ALA A 172 6.58 13.85 -0.78
N PHE A 173 6.80 13.22 -1.94
CA PHE A 173 7.18 11.81 -2.03
C PHE A 173 8.46 11.53 -1.23
N PHE A 174 9.52 12.31 -1.47
CA PHE A 174 10.80 12.16 -0.76
C PHE A 174 10.64 12.20 0.75
N ARG A 175 9.96 13.23 1.26
CA ARG A 175 9.71 13.40 2.70
C ARG A 175 8.98 12.21 3.32
N MET A 176 8.09 11.57 2.56
CA MET A 176 7.32 10.44 3.04
C MET A 176 8.09 9.12 2.99
N ILE A 177 9.02 8.91 2.06
CA ILE A 177 9.59 7.56 1.83
C ILE A 177 11.09 7.45 2.14
N ALA A 178 11.82 8.56 2.24
CA ALA A 178 13.29 8.58 2.33
C ALA A 178 13.86 8.70 3.76
N GLY A 179 13.04 8.54 4.80
CA GLY A 179 13.47 8.59 6.20
C GLY A 179 13.12 7.32 6.98
N LYS A 180 13.50 7.26 8.26
CA LYS A 180 12.99 6.21 9.17
C LYS A 180 11.47 6.32 9.27
N SER A 181 10.76 5.19 9.18
CA SER A 181 9.31 5.19 9.28
C SER A 181 8.87 5.74 10.63
N SER A 182 7.87 6.61 10.57
CA SER A 182 7.22 7.23 11.73
C SER A 182 6.14 6.33 12.35
N PHE A 183 5.73 5.29 11.61
CA PHE A 183 4.81 4.25 12.02
C PHE A 183 5.15 2.94 11.29
N SER A 184 4.86 1.79 11.89
CA SER A 184 4.97 0.48 11.24
C SER A 184 3.58 -0.03 10.87
N LEU A 185 3.31 -0.21 9.57
CA LEU A 185 2.00 -0.72 9.13
C LEU A 185 1.72 -2.11 9.74
N GLU A 186 2.71 -2.99 9.81
CA GLU A 186 2.56 -4.33 10.40
C GLU A 186 2.17 -4.26 11.88
N GLU A 187 2.83 -3.41 12.68
CA GLU A 187 2.46 -3.21 14.08
C GLU A 187 1.04 -2.66 14.24
N LEU A 188 0.65 -1.72 13.36
CA LEU A 188 -0.70 -1.15 13.36
C LEU A 188 -1.77 -2.20 13.06
N LEU A 189 -1.50 -3.09 12.10
CA LEU A 189 -2.38 -4.21 11.77
C LEU A 189 -2.45 -5.22 12.91
N ASN A 190 -1.29 -5.58 13.50
CA ASN A 190 -1.20 -6.52 14.60
C ASN A 190 -2.02 -6.10 15.83
N ARG A 191 -2.05 -4.79 16.12
CA ARG A 191 -2.86 -4.22 17.21
C ARG A 191 -4.29 -3.84 16.80
N ARG A 192 -4.77 -4.28 15.64
CA ARG A 192 -6.14 -4.06 15.13
C ARG A 192 -6.53 -2.58 15.03
N ALA A 193 -5.59 -1.74 14.60
CA ALA A 193 -5.83 -0.33 14.37
C ALA A 193 -6.81 -0.08 13.20
N VAL A 194 -7.37 1.13 13.16
CA VAL A 194 -8.07 1.70 12.02
C VAL A 194 -7.13 2.72 11.39
N VAL A 195 -6.46 2.30 10.33
CA VAL A 195 -5.48 3.10 9.59
C VAL A 195 -6.17 3.75 8.40
N ILE A 196 -6.17 5.07 8.37
CA ILE A 196 -6.79 5.87 7.31
C ILE A 196 -5.69 6.64 6.61
N PHE A 197 -5.49 6.33 5.32
CA PHE A 197 -4.58 7.04 4.43
C PHE A 197 -5.40 8.02 3.57
N ARG A 198 -5.37 9.30 3.95
CA ARG A 198 -5.83 10.42 3.12
C ARG A 198 -4.67 10.81 2.21
N LEU A 199 -4.66 10.29 0.98
CA LEU A 199 -3.61 10.54 -0.01
C LEU A 199 -4.01 11.68 -0.95
N GLY A 200 -4.53 12.79 -0.40
CA GLY A 200 -5.15 13.88 -1.15
C GLY A 200 -4.37 14.29 -2.40
N ARG A 201 -4.83 13.86 -3.59
CA ARG A 201 -4.16 14.09 -4.88
C ARG A 201 -3.97 15.57 -5.16
N GLY A 202 -4.91 16.41 -4.73
CA GLY A 202 -4.79 17.87 -4.82
C GLY A 202 -3.69 18.46 -3.94
N ASP A 203 -3.34 17.78 -2.84
CA ASP A 203 -2.36 18.26 -1.86
C ASP A 203 -0.93 17.81 -2.20
N ILE A 204 -0.76 16.56 -2.64
CA ILE A 204 0.56 15.95 -2.90
C ILE A 204 0.84 15.63 -4.36
N GLY A 205 -0.13 15.81 -5.26
CA GLY A 205 -0.02 15.42 -6.67
C GLY A 205 -0.41 13.97 -6.92
N GLU A 206 -0.93 13.71 -8.13
CA GLU A 206 -1.46 12.40 -8.53
C GLU A 206 -0.41 11.29 -8.52
N THR A 207 0.75 11.52 -9.16
CA THR A 207 1.85 10.55 -9.20
C THR A 207 2.30 10.14 -7.79
N THR A 208 2.41 11.09 -6.86
CA THR A 208 2.78 10.84 -5.46
C THR A 208 1.76 9.97 -4.75
N SER A 209 0.49 10.35 -4.83
CA SER A 209 -0.62 9.63 -4.23
C SER A 209 -0.66 8.18 -4.71
N ASN A 210 -0.49 7.98 -6.02
CA ASN A 210 -0.54 6.65 -6.63
C ASN A 210 0.64 5.79 -6.18
N LEU A 211 1.87 6.31 -6.24
CA LEU A 211 3.06 5.57 -5.81
C LEU A 211 2.99 5.18 -4.33
N ILE A 212 2.61 6.11 -3.44
CA ILE A 212 2.49 5.82 -2.00
C ILE A 212 1.43 4.75 -1.75
N GLY A 213 0.26 4.88 -2.39
CA GLY A 213 -0.80 3.88 -2.26
C GLY A 213 -0.35 2.50 -2.78
N LYS A 214 0.39 2.43 -3.89
CA LYS A 214 0.97 1.18 -4.40
C LYS A 214 1.98 0.56 -3.42
N PHE A 215 2.83 1.36 -2.75
CA PHE A 215 3.70 0.85 -1.69
C PHE A 215 2.93 0.34 -0.47
N ILE A 216 1.86 1.03 -0.05
CA ILE A 216 0.99 0.56 1.03
C ILE A 216 0.35 -0.78 0.65
N MET A 217 -0.18 -0.90 -0.57
CA MET A 217 -0.74 -2.15 -1.08
C MET A 217 0.29 -3.27 -1.15
N ALA A 218 1.53 -2.98 -1.56
CA ALA A 218 2.62 -3.94 -1.56
C ALA A 218 2.95 -4.45 -0.15
N ARG A 219 2.98 -3.56 0.86
CA ARG A 219 3.23 -3.96 2.26
C ARG A 219 2.04 -4.73 2.85
N LEU A 220 0.80 -4.37 2.52
CA LEU A 220 -0.39 -5.17 2.87
C LEU A 220 -0.35 -6.58 2.28
N LYS A 221 0.12 -6.69 1.03
CA LYS A 221 0.30 -7.97 0.36
C LYS A 221 1.37 -8.80 1.05
N ALA A 222 2.52 -8.20 1.39
CA ALA A 222 3.58 -8.87 2.13
C ALA A 222 3.08 -9.40 3.48
N PHE A 223 2.30 -8.58 4.21
CA PHE A 223 1.67 -8.99 5.46
C PHE A 223 0.70 -10.17 5.28
N ALA A 224 -0.12 -10.17 4.22
CA ALA A 224 -1.00 -11.29 3.90
C ALA A 224 -0.21 -12.60 3.68
N PHE A 225 0.86 -12.56 2.89
CA PHE A 225 1.69 -13.76 2.66
C PHE A 225 2.31 -14.31 3.94
N LYS A 226 2.77 -13.42 4.84
CA LYS A 226 3.29 -13.83 6.16
C LYS A 226 2.22 -14.53 6.99
N GLN A 227 0.99 -14.00 7.02
CA GLN A 227 -0.14 -14.66 7.70
C GLN A 227 -0.47 -16.04 7.14
N GLY A 228 -0.19 -16.30 5.86
CA GLY A 228 -0.37 -17.62 5.25
C GLY A 228 0.45 -18.74 5.91
N ARG A 229 1.54 -18.38 6.59
CA ARG A 229 2.38 -19.31 7.37
C ARG A 229 1.82 -19.59 8.77
N LEU A 230 0.87 -18.79 9.24
CA LEU A 230 0.23 -18.97 10.54
C LEU A 230 -0.98 -19.93 10.44
N PRO A 231 -1.30 -20.66 11.52
CA PRO A 231 -2.59 -21.33 11.67
C PRO A 231 -3.75 -20.34 11.51
N GLU A 232 -4.88 -20.79 10.95
CA GLU A 232 -6.02 -19.91 10.65
C GLU A 232 -6.55 -19.16 11.90
N ALA A 233 -6.48 -19.78 13.08
CA ALA A 233 -6.91 -19.18 14.34
C ALA A 233 -6.03 -17.99 14.80
N ASP A 234 -4.75 -17.97 14.39
CA ASP A 234 -3.78 -16.93 14.76
C ASP A 234 -3.71 -15.79 13.73
N ARG A 235 -4.39 -15.97 12.58
CA ARG A 235 -4.47 -14.96 11.53
C ARG A 235 -5.27 -13.76 12.02
N ILE A 236 -4.79 -12.58 11.67
CA ILE A 236 -5.40 -11.30 12.03
C ILE A 236 -6.30 -10.87 10.87
N PRO A 237 -7.63 -10.77 11.08
CA PRO A 237 -8.51 -10.31 10.03
C PRO A 237 -8.25 -8.83 9.73
N VAL A 238 -7.99 -8.51 8.46
CA VAL A 238 -7.76 -7.15 7.97
C VAL A 238 -8.76 -6.84 6.86
N HIS A 239 -9.51 -5.75 6.99
CA HIS A 239 -10.33 -5.22 5.89
C HIS A 239 -9.70 -3.98 5.30
N VAL A 240 -9.39 -4.05 4.00
CA VAL A 240 -8.80 -2.94 3.24
C VAL A 240 -9.88 -2.38 2.32
N PHE A 241 -10.24 -1.12 2.55
CA PHE A 241 -11.13 -0.33 1.72
C PHE A 241 -10.28 0.56 0.82
N VAL A 242 -10.44 0.42 -0.48
CA VAL A 242 -9.69 1.20 -1.47
C VAL A 242 -10.70 1.99 -2.30
N ASP A 243 -10.71 3.30 -2.09
CA ASP A 243 -11.48 4.20 -2.94
C ASP A 243 -10.71 4.49 -4.24
N GLU A 244 -11.44 4.68 -5.34
CA GLU A 244 -10.88 4.80 -6.69
C GLU A 244 -9.78 3.74 -6.96
N CYS A 245 -10.16 2.48 -6.77
CA CYS A 245 -9.23 1.36 -6.73
C CYS A 245 -8.35 1.19 -7.99
N GLN A 246 -8.82 1.63 -9.15
CA GLN A 246 -8.08 1.54 -10.43
C GLN A 246 -6.66 2.11 -10.36
N ASN A 247 -6.43 3.06 -9.46
CA ASN A 247 -5.13 3.71 -9.28
C ASN A 247 -4.10 2.86 -8.52
N TYR A 248 -4.56 1.82 -7.84
CA TYR A 248 -3.75 0.99 -6.95
C TYR A 248 -3.77 -0.49 -7.32
N LEU A 249 -4.59 -0.87 -8.31
CA LEU A 249 -4.67 -2.23 -8.81
C LEU A 249 -3.51 -2.50 -9.78
N SER A 250 -2.96 -3.70 -9.67
CA SER A 250 -1.99 -4.29 -10.59
C SER A 250 -2.38 -5.75 -10.82
N GLU A 251 -1.81 -6.41 -11.83
CA GLU A 251 -1.94 -7.87 -12.01
C GLU A 251 -1.60 -8.62 -10.71
N SER A 252 -0.64 -8.10 -9.96
CA SER A 252 -0.24 -8.68 -8.68
C SER A 252 -1.34 -8.63 -7.60
N VAL A 253 -2.32 -7.72 -7.69
CA VAL A 253 -3.48 -7.64 -6.78
C VAL A 253 -4.51 -8.75 -7.08
N GLU A 254 -4.50 -9.32 -8.28
CA GLU A 254 -5.29 -10.52 -8.60
C GLU A 254 -4.99 -11.66 -7.64
N ILE A 255 -3.73 -11.84 -7.26
CA ILE A 255 -3.31 -12.88 -6.32
C ILE A 255 -3.93 -12.63 -4.94
N ILE A 256 -3.97 -11.36 -4.48
CA ILE A 256 -4.69 -11.01 -3.24
C ILE A 256 -6.17 -11.35 -3.41
N LEU A 257 -6.82 -11.00 -4.51
CA LEU A 257 -8.25 -11.30 -4.67
C LEU A 257 -8.55 -12.80 -4.72
N LYS A 258 -7.65 -13.61 -5.33
CA LYS A 258 -7.76 -15.07 -5.40
C LYS A 258 -7.46 -15.76 -4.06
N GLU A 259 -6.47 -15.27 -3.31
CA GLU A 259 -5.89 -16.01 -2.19
C GLU A 259 -6.08 -15.34 -0.82
N ALA A 260 -6.35 -14.03 -0.76
CA ALA A 260 -6.26 -13.27 0.49
C ALA A 260 -7.30 -13.64 1.54
N ARG A 261 -8.43 -14.25 1.14
CA ARG A 261 -9.33 -14.86 2.14
C ARG A 261 -8.62 -15.93 2.96
N LYS A 262 -7.74 -16.72 2.35
CA LYS A 262 -6.91 -17.69 3.10
C LYS A 262 -5.96 -16.95 4.03
N TYR A 263 -5.51 -15.76 3.67
CA TYR A 263 -4.51 -14.98 4.41
C TYR A 263 -5.11 -13.98 5.41
N GLY A 264 -6.42 -14.02 5.67
CA GLY A 264 -7.08 -13.10 6.61
C GLY A 264 -7.20 -11.65 6.10
N VAL A 265 -6.90 -11.37 4.83
CA VAL A 265 -7.00 -10.02 4.24
C VAL A 265 -8.17 -9.94 3.26
N HIS A 266 -9.03 -8.95 3.45
CA HIS A 266 -10.27 -8.78 2.72
C HIS A 266 -10.30 -7.42 2.03
N LEU A 267 -10.36 -7.42 0.70
CA LEU A 267 -10.45 -6.20 -0.09
C LEU A 267 -11.91 -5.78 -0.31
N THR A 268 -12.18 -4.48 -0.16
CA THR A 268 -13.39 -3.81 -0.64
C THR A 268 -12.95 -2.71 -1.59
N LEU A 269 -13.24 -2.89 -2.86
CA LEU A 269 -12.79 -2.00 -3.94
C LEU A 269 -13.97 -1.13 -4.39
N ALA A 270 -13.77 0.18 -4.43
CA ALA A 270 -14.74 1.13 -4.98
C ALA A 270 -14.20 1.74 -6.27
N GLN A 271 -15.09 1.91 -7.25
CA GLN A 271 -14.82 2.54 -8.53
C GLN A 271 -16.11 3.15 -9.07
N GLN A 272 -16.01 4.28 -9.78
CA GLN A 272 -17.17 4.92 -10.39
C GLN A 272 -17.59 4.22 -11.68
N ILE A 273 -16.62 3.84 -12.52
CA ILE A 273 -16.85 3.20 -13.81
C ILE A 273 -16.27 1.80 -13.74
N LEU A 274 -17.09 0.78 -14.04
CA LEU A 274 -16.65 -0.61 -13.95
C LEU A 274 -15.55 -0.91 -14.97
N GLY A 275 -14.36 -1.24 -14.45
CA GLY A 275 -13.20 -1.65 -15.22
C GLY A 275 -12.39 -0.50 -15.81
N ASP A 276 -12.64 0.73 -15.37
CA ASP A 276 -11.82 1.86 -15.76
C ASP A 276 -10.38 1.68 -15.24
N GLY A 277 -9.39 2.05 -16.05
CA GLY A 277 -7.97 1.86 -15.73
C GLY A 277 -7.52 0.40 -15.58
N MET A 278 -8.31 -0.59 -16.02
CA MET A 278 -7.99 -2.01 -15.89
C MET A 278 -7.88 -2.70 -17.24
N SER A 279 -6.97 -3.68 -17.35
CA SER A 279 -6.99 -4.61 -18.48
C SER A 279 -8.25 -5.50 -18.42
N PRO A 280 -8.72 -6.02 -19.56
CA PRO A 280 -9.83 -6.96 -19.59
C PRO A 280 -9.61 -8.19 -18.70
N ASP A 281 -8.37 -8.70 -18.65
CA ASP A 281 -8.01 -9.84 -17.82
C ASP A 281 -8.07 -9.51 -16.33
N LEU A 282 -7.55 -8.34 -15.93
CA LEU A 282 -7.63 -7.88 -14.53
C LEU A 282 -9.09 -7.68 -14.10
N LEU A 283 -9.91 -7.05 -14.94
CA LEU A 283 -11.33 -6.87 -14.68
C LEU A 283 -12.04 -8.22 -14.48
N LYS A 284 -11.83 -9.16 -15.42
CA LYS A 284 -12.40 -10.51 -15.35
C LYS A 284 -11.98 -11.22 -14.07
N ALA A 285 -10.72 -11.08 -13.68
CA ALA A 285 -10.21 -11.69 -12.47
C ALA A 285 -10.83 -11.07 -11.19
N ILE A 286 -10.98 -9.75 -11.14
CA ILE A 286 -11.66 -9.07 -10.02
C ILE A 286 -13.11 -9.55 -9.91
N LEU A 287 -13.85 -9.55 -11.02
CA LEU A 287 -15.25 -9.94 -11.06
C LEU A 287 -15.44 -11.42 -10.67
N GLY A 288 -14.57 -12.31 -11.15
CA GLY A 288 -14.59 -13.73 -10.81
C GLY A 288 -14.28 -14.04 -9.34
N ASN A 289 -13.46 -13.23 -8.68
CA ASN A 289 -13.05 -13.46 -7.29
C ASN A 289 -13.82 -12.63 -6.25
N THR A 290 -14.66 -11.69 -6.70
CA THR A 290 -15.52 -10.89 -5.82
C THR A 290 -16.91 -11.50 -5.72
N ALA A 291 -17.16 -12.20 -4.61
CA ALA A 291 -18.47 -12.80 -4.34
C ALA A 291 -19.55 -11.76 -4.04
N VAL A 292 -19.19 -10.62 -3.46
CA VAL A 292 -20.13 -9.55 -3.12
C VAL A 292 -19.94 -8.38 -4.08
N LYS A 293 -21.03 -7.97 -4.71
CA LYS A 293 -21.08 -6.85 -5.66
C LYS A 293 -22.14 -5.88 -5.18
N ILE A 294 -21.75 -4.61 -5.04
CA ILE A 294 -22.62 -3.53 -4.56
C ILE A 294 -22.69 -2.48 -5.67
N THR A 295 -23.89 -2.18 -6.11
CA THR A 295 -24.15 -1.26 -7.23
C THR A 295 -25.06 -0.16 -6.77
N GLY A 296 -24.61 1.08 -6.88
CA GLY A 296 -25.44 2.27 -6.67
C GLY A 296 -25.95 2.82 -8.00
N LYS A 297 -26.61 3.99 -7.92
CA LYS A 297 -26.94 4.79 -9.10
C LYS A 297 -25.70 5.03 -9.96
N ASN A 298 -25.79 4.70 -11.25
CA ASN A 298 -24.67 4.85 -12.18
C ASN A 298 -25.16 5.12 -13.62
N ALA A 299 -24.24 5.44 -14.52
CA ALA A 299 -24.51 5.58 -15.94
C ALA A 299 -24.89 4.24 -16.58
N LEU A 300 -25.75 4.29 -17.60
CA LEU A 300 -26.33 3.11 -18.25
C LEU A 300 -25.28 2.10 -18.73
N HIS A 301 -24.15 2.56 -19.28
CA HIS A 301 -23.10 1.66 -19.77
C HIS A 301 -22.48 0.81 -18.64
N THR A 302 -22.31 1.38 -17.44
CA THR A 302 -21.81 0.66 -16.27
C THR A 302 -22.88 -0.29 -15.73
N LEU A 303 -24.14 0.15 -15.68
CA LEU A 303 -25.25 -0.70 -15.24
C LEU A 303 -25.46 -1.91 -16.15
N LYS A 304 -25.32 -1.76 -17.47
CA LYS A 304 -25.37 -2.90 -18.42
C LYS A 304 -24.33 -3.96 -18.11
N LYS A 305 -23.06 -3.56 -17.98
CA LYS A 305 -21.97 -4.50 -17.63
C LYS A 305 -22.23 -5.21 -16.28
N ILE A 306 -22.76 -4.49 -15.30
CA ILE A 306 -23.11 -5.06 -13.99
C ILE A 306 -24.29 -6.03 -14.11
N ALA A 307 -25.32 -5.70 -14.89
CA ALA A 307 -26.46 -6.57 -15.13
C ALA A 307 -25.99 -7.88 -15.78
N ASP A 308 -25.14 -7.80 -16.81
CA ASP A 308 -24.56 -8.95 -17.50
C ASP A 308 -23.75 -9.84 -16.53
N GLU A 309 -22.95 -9.23 -15.65
CA GLU A 309 -22.13 -9.94 -14.67
C GLU A 309 -22.94 -10.55 -13.51
N THR A 310 -23.99 -9.88 -13.06
CA THR A 310 -24.72 -10.25 -11.83
C THR A 310 -26.03 -10.99 -12.08
N GLY A 311 -26.55 -10.94 -13.31
CA GLY A 311 -27.91 -11.37 -13.66
C GLY A 311 -29.00 -10.48 -13.06
N ALA A 312 -28.65 -9.26 -12.64
CA ALA A 312 -29.62 -8.29 -12.12
C ALA A 312 -30.49 -7.72 -13.24
N ASP A 313 -31.72 -7.35 -12.91
CA ASP A 313 -32.61 -6.68 -13.84
C ASP A 313 -32.12 -5.26 -14.12
N LEU A 314 -31.94 -4.92 -15.39
CA LEU A 314 -31.38 -3.62 -15.77
C LEU A 314 -32.31 -2.45 -15.42
N ASP A 315 -33.62 -2.65 -15.46
CA ASP A 315 -34.59 -1.61 -15.12
C ASP A 315 -34.62 -1.37 -13.61
N GLU A 316 -34.50 -2.43 -12.80
CA GLU A 316 -34.29 -2.32 -11.34
C GLU A 316 -33.01 -1.53 -11.01
N LEU A 317 -31.90 -1.80 -11.71
CA LEU A 317 -30.65 -1.06 -11.53
C LEU A 317 -30.77 0.42 -11.94
N GLN A 318 -31.45 0.72 -13.05
CA GLN A 318 -31.67 2.09 -13.52
C GLN A 318 -32.59 2.89 -12.59
N ALA A 319 -33.51 2.22 -11.88
CA ALA A 319 -34.40 2.84 -10.91
C ALA A 319 -33.70 3.22 -9.59
N LEU A 320 -32.44 2.81 -9.37
CA LEU A 320 -31.70 3.13 -8.16
C LEU A 320 -31.51 4.65 -8.00
N SER A 321 -31.98 5.16 -6.87
CA SER A 321 -31.74 6.54 -6.43
C SER A 321 -30.60 6.63 -5.43
N THR A 322 -30.06 7.83 -5.20
CA THR A 322 -28.95 8.04 -4.25
C THR A 322 -29.30 7.50 -2.86
N GLY A 323 -28.43 6.66 -2.31
CA GLY A 323 -28.64 6.00 -1.02
C GLY A 323 -29.32 4.64 -1.09
N PHE A 324 -29.76 4.21 -2.28
CA PHE A 324 -30.20 2.85 -2.55
C PHE A 324 -29.13 2.11 -3.35
N PHE A 325 -28.90 0.86 -2.96
CA PHE A 325 -27.89 0.00 -3.57
C PHE A 325 -28.46 -1.38 -3.82
N HIS A 326 -28.21 -1.92 -5.00
CA HIS A 326 -28.40 -3.33 -5.28
C HIS A 326 -27.18 -4.11 -4.76
N ILE A 327 -27.43 -5.16 -3.99
CA ILE A 327 -26.40 -6.03 -3.42
C ILE A 327 -26.63 -7.46 -3.91
N LYS A 328 -25.60 -8.02 -4.55
CA LYS A 328 -25.52 -9.43 -4.96
C LYS A 328 -24.43 -10.11 -4.16
N ALA A 329 -24.72 -11.27 -3.58
CA ALA A 329 -23.75 -12.09 -2.85
C ALA A 329 -23.76 -13.55 -3.35
N GLY A 330 -22.70 -13.93 -4.08
CA GLY A 330 -22.56 -15.25 -4.68
C GLY A 330 -23.72 -15.57 -5.62
N SER A 331 -24.32 -16.75 -5.46
CA SER A 331 -25.47 -17.21 -6.25
C SER A 331 -26.83 -16.69 -5.77
N ARG A 332 -26.92 -16.02 -4.60
CA ARG A 332 -28.20 -15.55 -4.04
C ARG A 332 -28.85 -14.49 -4.92
N LYS A 333 -30.19 -14.41 -4.95
CA LYS A 333 -30.89 -13.33 -5.63
C LYS A 333 -30.43 -11.98 -5.07
N GLY A 334 -30.19 -11.01 -5.95
CA GLY A 334 -29.84 -9.66 -5.55
C GLY A 334 -30.99 -8.98 -4.81
N ILE A 335 -30.65 -8.04 -3.93
CA ILE A 335 -31.62 -7.26 -3.17
C ILE A 335 -31.28 -5.79 -3.24
N VAL A 336 -32.31 -4.94 -3.33
CA VAL A 336 -32.14 -3.49 -3.17
C VAL A 336 -32.27 -3.14 -1.70
N VAL A 337 -31.29 -2.41 -1.18
CA VAL A 337 -31.26 -1.95 0.21
C VAL A 337 -31.05 -0.45 0.27
N ARG A 338 -31.71 0.19 1.23
CA ARG A 338 -31.48 1.59 1.57
C ARG A 338 -30.36 1.67 2.59
N MET A 339 -29.29 2.38 2.25
CA MET A 339 -28.16 2.59 3.16
C MET A 339 -28.52 3.62 4.23
N PRO A 340 -28.20 3.36 5.52
CA PRO A 340 -28.34 4.35 6.57
C PRO A 340 -27.51 5.62 6.26
N SER A 341 -28.11 6.80 6.45
CA SER A 341 -27.45 8.08 6.15
C SER A 341 -26.86 8.81 7.36
N HIS A 342 -26.94 8.21 8.55
CA HIS A 342 -26.55 8.83 9.82
C HIS A 342 -25.06 9.15 9.97
N ARG A 343 -24.20 8.63 9.06
CA ARG A 343 -22.75 8.90 9.00
C ARG A 343 -22.31 9.61 7.73
N VAL A 344 -23.22 9.99 6.84
CA VAL A 344 -22.93 10.59 5.52
C VAL A 344 -22.75 12.10 5.65
N LYS A 345 -21.76 12.70 4.96
CA LYS A 345 -21.53 14.17 4.91
C LYS A 345 -21.49 14.80 6.31
N ASP A 346 -20.55 14.34 7.13
CA ASP A 346 -20.30 14.79 8.51
C ASP A 346 -21.45 14.62 9.52
N LYS A 347 -22.52 13.92 9.16
CA LYS A 347 -23.60 13.62 10.10
C LYS A 347 -23.07 12.82 11.29
N GLY A 348 -23.31 13.37 12.49
CA GLY A 348 -22.84 12.81 13.74
C GLY A 348 -21.32 12.83 13.91
N ALA A 349 -20.58 13.63 13.12
CA ALA A 349 -19.16 13.84 13.32
C ALA A 349 -18.88 14.43 14.71
N ILE A 350 -17.69 14.16 15.23
CA ILE A 350 -17.20 14.81 16.44
C ILE A 350 -17.12 16.33 16.25
N LYS A 351 -17.23 17.05 17.37
CA LYS A 351 -17.12 18.52 17.38
C LYS A 351 -15.73 18.97 16.89
N PRO A 352 -15.60 20.15 16.27
CA PRO A 352 -14.32 20.67 15.78
C PRO A 352 -13.20 20.65 16.82
N GLU A 353 -13.48 21.02 18.07
CA GLU A 353 -12.46 21.07 19.15
C GLU A 353 -12.00 19.66 19.58
N ALA A 354 -12.86 18.65 19.42
CA ALA A 354 -12.47 17.25 19.61
C ALA A 354 -11.62 16.75 18.43
N TRP A 355 -11.95 17.17 17.21
CA TRP A 355 -11.18 16.84 16.01
C TRP A 355 -9.78 17.46 16.04
N GLU A 356 -9.64 18.72 16.43
CA GLU A 356 -8.34 19.39 16.57
C GLU A 356 -7.44 18.65 17.58
N ARG A 357 -7.96 18.35 18.77
CA ARG A 357 -7.22 17.56 19.78
C ARG A 357 -6.81 16.19 19.25
N LEU A 358 -7.68 15.54 18.48
CA LEU A 358 -7.37 14.26 17.86
C LEU A 358 -6.25 14.41 16.82
N ARG A 359 -6.32 15.41 15.93
CA ARG A 359 -5.27 15.73 14.96
C ARG A 359 -3.93 15.99 15.64
N ASP A 360 -3.89 16.81 16.68
CA ASP A 360 -2.67 17.10 17.43
C ASP A 360 -2.05 15.82 18.01
N SER A 361 -2.89 14.94 18.57
CA SER A 361 -2.43 13.64 19.08
C SER A 361 -1.85 12.73 17.99
N GLN A 362 -2.42 12.76 16.77
CA GLN A 362 -1.91 12.00 15.63
C GLN A 362 -0.56 12.56 15.16
N VAL A 363 -0.43 13.89 15.09
CA VAL A 363 0.82 14.58 14.73
C VAL A 363 1.94 14.24 15.71
N VAL A 364 1.66 14.26 17.02
CA VAL A 364 2.67 13.88 18.04
C VAL A 364 3.13 12.43 17.87
N ARG A 365 2.21 11.50 17.58
CA ARG A 365 2.52 10.07 17.50
C ARG A 365 3.22 9.68 16.19
N TYR A 366 2.69 10.13 15.06
CA TYR A 366 3.01 9.56 13.73
C TYR A 366 3.66 10.54 12.76
N TYR A 367 3.97 11.77 13.18
CA TYR A 367 4.58 12.76 12.28
C TYR A 367 5.94 13.20 12.79
N ARG A 368 6.87 13.45 11.87
CA ARG A 368 8.23 13.89 12.17
C ARG A 368 8.56 15.13 11.36
N ALA A 369 9.55 15.90 11.82
CA ALA A 369 10.11 16.97 11.02
C ALA A 369 10.70 16.36 9.72
N PRO A 370 10.50 16.99 8.56
CA PRO A 370 11.10 16.56 7.31
C PRO A 370 12.61 16.40 7.48
N THR A 371 13.15 15.25 7.09
CA THR A 371 14.59 15.08 6.93
C THR A 371 15.04 15.87 5.70
N SER A 372 15.88 16.90 5.89
CA SER A 372 16.53 17.63 4.79
C SER A 372 17.66 16.85 4.13
N HIS A 373 18.14 15.79 4.79
CA HIS A 373 19.24 14.94 4.35
C HIS A 373 18.91 13.46 4.60
N ARG A 374 19.48 12.58 3.77
CA ARG A 374 19.42 11.12 3.92
C ARG A 374 19.76 10.76 5.37
N THR A 375 18.90 9.99 6.03
CA THR A 375 19.30 9.37 7.30
C THR A 375 20.42 8.40 6.93
N ALA A 376 21.65 8.65 7.36
CA ALA A 376 22.74 7.72 7.10
C ALA A 376 22.31 6.36 7.66
N ALA A 377 22.21 5.34 6.80
CA ALA A 377 22.02 3.96 7.25
C ALA A 377 23.10 3.70 8.29
N ALA A 378 22.69 3.55 9.56
CA ALA A 378 23.58 3.53 10.70
C ALA A 378 24.74 2.58 10.41
N GLY A 379 25.96 2.97 10.78
CA GLY A 379 27.15 2.13 10.69
C GLY A 379 27.10 0.95 11.67
N ALA A 380 26.01 0.17 11.63
CA ALA A 380 25.92 -1.11 12.28
C ALA A 380 26.85 -2.05 11.51
N SER A 381 27.99 -2.38 12.12
CA SER A 381 28.72 -3.60 11.79
C SER A 381 27.71 -4.75 11.78
N TYR A 382 27.50 -5.36 10.61
CA TYR A 382 26.68 -6.54 10.46
C TYR A 382 27.16 -7.58 11.49
N GLN A 383 26.29 -7.96 12.42
CA GLN A 383 26.51 -9.14 13.25
C GLN A 383 25.78 -10.29 12.57
N PRO A 384 26.48 -11.34 12.10
CA PRO A 384 25.84 -12.48 11.47
C PRO A 384 24.82 -13.10 12.42
N LEU A 385 23.64 -13.42 11.90
CA LEU A 385 22.64 -14.17 12.65
C LEU A 385 23.20 -15.57 12.97
N PRO A 386 22.96 -16.12 14.17
CA PRO A 386 23.38 -17.47 14.50
C PRO A 386 22.72 -18.46 13.55
N VAL A 387 23.55 -19.29 12.93
CA VAL A 387 23.12 -20.44 12.14
C VAL A 387 22.91 -21.58 13.14
N ASP A 388 21.66 -21.94 13.40
CA ASP A 388 21.32 -23.21 14.06
C ASP A 388 21.09 -24.31 13.02
#